data_AF-A0A4Q3EU40-F1
#
_entry.id   AF-A0A4Q3EU40-F1
#
_cell.length_a   1.000
_cell.length_b   1.000
_cell.length_c   1.000
_cell.angle_alpha   90.00
_cell.angle_beta   90.00
_cell.angle_gamma   90.00
#
_symmetry.space_group_name_H-M   'P 1'
#
loop_
_entity.id
_entity.type
_entity.pdbx_description
1 polymer ?
#
loop_
_entity_poly.entity_id
_entity_poly.type
_entity_poly.pdbx_seq_one_letter_code
_entity_poly.pdbx_strand_id
1 'polypeptide(L)' 'MPKMKTNSSAKKRFKLTGTGKIARKNAYKSHI' A
#
# COMPACT_ATOMS: atom_id res chain seq x y z
N MET A 1 -19.62 13.55 13.69
CA MET A 1 -19.29 12.81 12.46
C MET A 1 -17.94 12.12 12.64
N PRO A 2 -17.85 10.79 12.54
CA PRO A 2 -16.58 10.09 12.74
C PRO A 2 -15.65 10.27 11.51
N LYS A 3 -14.35 10.44 11.74
CA LYS A 3 -13.34 10.46 10.67
C LYS A 3 -13.17 9.08 10.06
N MET A 4 -13.04 9.01 8.73
CA MET A 4 -12.71 7.76 8.05
C MET A 4 -11.34 7.25 8.51
N LYS A 5 -11.29 6.02 9.00
CA LYS A 5 -10.04 5.37 9.39
C LYS A 5 -9.35 4.82 8.14
N THR A 6 -8.04 5.02 8.05
CA THR A 6 -7.25 4.46 6.96
C THR A 6 -6.97 2.97 7.21
N ASN A 7 -6.91 2.19 6.14
CA ASN A 7 -6.61 0.77 6.25
C ASN A 7 -5.12 0.57 6.54
N SER A 8 -4.81 0.12 7.77
CA SER A 8 -3.45 -0.13 8.23
C SER A 8 -2.68 -1.14 7.38
N SER A 9 -3.36 -2.13 6.79
CA SER A 9 -2.72 -3.11 5.91
C SER A 9 -2.29 -2.48 4.58
N ALA A 10 -3.14 -1.60 4.04
CA ALA A 10 -2.88 -0.93 2.77
C ALA A 10 -1.70 0.05 2.91
N LYS A 11 -1.66 0.82 4.00
CA LYS A 11 -0.55 1.73 4.32
C LYS A 11 0.81 1.02 4.39
N LYS A 12 0.84 -0.23 4.86
CA LYS A 12 2.07 -1.04 4.95
C LYS A 12 2.52 -1.62 3.60
N ARG A 13 1.59 -1.86 2.67
CA ARG A 13 1.84 -2.63 1.44
C ARG A 13 1.90 -1.76 0.18
N PHE A 14 1.24 -0.60 0.16
CA PHE A 14 1.06 0.23 -1.03
C PHE A 14 1.53 1.67 -0.78
N LYS A 15 2.11 2.28 -1.81
CA LYS A 15 2.48 3.72 -1.82
C LYS A 15 1.96 4.39 -3.08
N LEU A 16 1.62 5.67 -3.00
CA LEU A 16 1.31 6.49 -4.17
C LEU A 16 2.59 7.10 -4.73
N THR A 17 2.71 7.10 -6.05
CA THR A 17 3.75 7.86 -6.76
C THR A 17 3.30 9.31 -6.96
N GLY A 18 4.22 10.21 -7.31
CA GLY A 18 3.88 11.62 -7.57
C GLY A 18 2.86 11.84 -8.70
N THR A 19 2.67 10.86 -9.57
CA THR A 19 1.65 10.85 -10.64
C THR A 19 0.34 10.14 -10.25
N GLY A 20 0.20 9.72 -9.00
CA GLY A 20 -1.01 9.05 -8.49
C GLY A 20 -1.09 7.55 -8.78
N LYS A 21 -0.06 6.93 -9.34
CA LYS A 21 -0.02 5.46 -9.55
C LYS A 21 0.29 4.75 -8.23
N ILE A 22 -0.18 3.51 -8.09
CA ILE A 22 0.07 2.68 -6.91
C ILE A 22 1.32 1.83 -7.13
N ALA A 23 2.32 2.01 -6.27
CA ALA A 23 3.52 1.19 -6.20
C ALA A 23 3.37 0.08 -5.14
N ARG A 24 3.84 -1.13 -5.45
CA ARG A 24 3.89 -2.30 -4.55
C ARG A 24 5.09 -3.20 -4.86
N LYS A 25 5.46 -4.07 -3.91
CA LYS A 25 6.47 -5.11 -4.13
C LYS A 25 5.86 -6.30 -4.88
N ASN A 26 6.68 -6.98 -5.69
CA ASN A 26 6.27 -8.23 -6.35
C ASN A 26 6.17 -9.35 -5.32
N ALA A 27 5.19 -10.24 -5.52
CA ALA A 27 4.98 -11.39 -4.67
C ALA A 27 6.06 -12.48 -4.90
N TYR A 28 6.19 -13.40 -3.93
CA TYR A 28 7.01 -14.61 -4.02
C TYR A 28 8.52 -14.41 -4.24
N LYS A 29 9.06 -13.24 -3.89
CA LYS A 29 10.52 -12.95 -3.94
C LYS A 29 11.25 -13.15 -2.60
N SER A 30 10.52 -13.48 -1.54
CA SER A 30 11.08 -13.48 -0.18
C SER A 30 11.65 -14.82 0.25
N HIS A 31 11.20 -15.92 -0.36
CA HIS A 31 11.80 -17.22 -0.11
C HIS A 31 11.46 -18.19 -1.24
N ILE A 32 12.46 -18.41 -2.09
CA ILE A 32 12.79 -19.47 -3.07
C ILE A 32 14.05 -18.95 -3.77
#